data_AF-A0A3N8H4V6-F1
#
_entry.id   AF-A0A3N8H4V6-F1
#
_cell.length_a   1.000
_cell.length_b   1.000
_cell.length_c   1.000
_cell.angle_alpha   90.00
_cell.angle_beta   90.00
_cell.angle_gamma   90.00
#
_symmetry.space_group_name_H-M   'P 1'
#
loop_
_entity.id
_entity.type
_entity.pdbx_description
1 polymer ?
#
loop_
_entity_poly.entity_id
_entity_poly.type
_entity_poly.pdbx_seq_one_letter_code
_entity_poly.pdbx_strand_id
1 'polypeptide(L)' 'MTLSGELHEADWSVAIETVAAEPGGFRCRIHVTLASPDGVCERTFAHCRTHATEREAAIDGLRTGMTWIEMKKSNTFTV' A
#
# COMPACT_ATOMS: atom_id res chain seq x y z
N MET A 1 -11.77 -13.28 -8.14
CA MET A 1 -12.10 -12.42 -7.01
C MET A 1 -10.84 -11.66 -6.67
N THR A 2 -10.92 -10.37 -6.37
CA THR A 2 -9.78 -9.56 -5.93
C THR A 2 -10.01 -9.24 -4.46
N LEU A 3 -9.04 -9.56 -3.61
CA LEU A 3 -9.05 -9.18 -2.21
C LEU A 3 -8.63 -7.72 -2.08
N SER A 4 -9.52 -6.89 -1.55
CA SER A 4 -9.23 -5.52 -1.16
C SER A 4 -9.21 -5.35 0.35
N GLY A 5 -8.54 -4.31 0.82
CA GLY A 5 -8.48 -3.96 2.23
C GLY A 5 -8.14 -2.49 2.38
N GLU A 6 -8.54 -1.90 3.49
CA GLU A 6 -8.22 -0.51 3.81
C GLU A 6 -7.90 -0.38 5.29
N LEU A 7 -6.85 0.38 5.58
CA LEU A 7 -6.50 0.83 6.91
C LEU A 7 -6.48 2.36 6.87
N HIS A 8 -7.16 3.00 7.81
CA HIS A 8 -7.18 4.45 7.90
C HIS A 8 -7.04 4.92 9.33
N GLU A 9 -6.49 6.12 9.47
CA GLU A 9 -6.40 6.90 10.69
C GLU A 9 -6.79 8.36 10.39
N ALA A 10 -6.69 9.25 11.38
CA ALA A 10 -7.18 10.63 11.25
C ALA A 10 -6.55 11.41 10.09
N ASP A 11 -5.27 11.17 9.83
CA ASP A 11 -4.47 11.94 8.88
C ASP A 11 -3.93 11.09 7.72
N TRP A 12 -4.22 9.79 7.66
CA TRP A 12 -3.71 8.94 6.58
C TRP A 12 -4.56 7.70 6.31
N SER A 13 -4.42 7.14 5.11
CA SER A 13 -4.98 5.85 4.76
C SER A 13 -4.06 5.04 3.86
N VAL A 14 -4.23 3.72 3.91
CA VAL A 14 -3.59 2.72 3.05
C VAL A 14 -4.70 1.80 2.54
N ALA A 15 -5.03 1.91 1.27
CA ALA A 15 -5.95 1.01 0.58
C ALA A 15 -5.16 0.06 -0.33
N ILE A 16 -5.59 -1.19 -0.39
CA ILE A 16 -4.96 -2.23 -1.18
C ILE A 16 -5.95 -2.97 -2.05
N GLU A 17 -5.44 -3.48 -3.16
CA GLU A 17 -6.14 -4.39 -4.05
C GLU A 17 -5.17 -5.46 -4.55
N THR A 18 -5.51 -6.74 -4.38
CA THR A 18 -4.74 -7.83 -4.96
C THR A 18 -5.07 -8.00 -6.43
N VAL A 19 -4.04 -8.27 -7.22
CA VAL A 19 -4.13 -8.55 -8.65
C VAL A 19 -3.38 -9.83 -8.95
N ALA A 20 -3.95 -10.68 -9.81
CA ALA A 20 -3.24 -11.86 -10.29
C ALA A 20 -1.99 -11.45 -11.06
N ALA A 21 -0.89 -12.15 -10.86
CA ALA A 21 0.36 -11.95 -11.57
C ALA A 21 0.67 -13.17 -12.45
N GLU A 22 1.20 -12.95 -13.64
CA GLU A 22 1.64 -14.04 -14.52
C GLU A 22 3.10 -14.44 -14.23
N PRO A 23 3.46 -15.75 -14.31
CA PRO A 23 2.64 -16.90 -14.70
C PRO A 23 1.81 -17.52 -13.55
N GLY A 24 1.77 -16.90 -12.37
CA GLY A 24 0.94 -17.33 -11.26
C GLY A 24 1.19 -16.51 -9.99
N GLY A 25 0.24 -16.59 -9.05
CA GLY A 25 0.29 -15.86 -7.78
C GLY A 25 -0.34 -14.48 -7.85
N PHE A 26 -0.08 -13.67 -6.83
CA PHE A 26 -0.77 -12.42 -6.58
C PHE A 26 0.21 -11.30 -6.21
N ARG A 27 0.00 -10.13 -6.79
CA ARG A 27 0.64 -8.87 -6.38
C ARG A 27 -0.39 -7.97 -5.73
N CYS A 28 0.08 -6.90 -5.11
CA CYS A 28 -0.78 -5.93 -4.46
C CYS A 28 -0.55 -4.54 -5.04
N ARG A 29 -1.63 -3.87 -5.44
CA ARG A 29 -1.64 -2.44 -5.72
C ARG A 29 -1.98 -1.71 -4.44
N ILE A 30 -1.08 -0.82 -4.02
CA ILE A 30 -1.16 -0.07 -2.77
C ILE A 30 -1.44 1.39 -3.13
N HIS A 31 -2.45 1.96 -2.48
CA HIS A 31 -2.81 3.36 -2.55
C HIS A 31 -2.63 3.94 -1.15
N VAL A 32 -1.84 4.99 -1.03
CA VAL A 32 -1.58 5.66 0.24
C VAL A 32 -1.97 7.12 0.13
N THR A 33 -2.62 7.62 1.18
CA THR A 33 -2.98 9.03 1.33
C THR A 33 -2.45 9.50 2.67
N LEU A 34 -1.81 10.67 2.69
CA LEU A 34 -1.32 11.32 3.90
C LEU A 34 -1.67 12.80 3.84
N ALA A 35 -2.55 13.23 4.73
CA ALA A 35 -2.80 14.64 4.99
C ALA A 35 -1.70 15.18 5.91
N SER A 36 -1.03 16.25 5.46
CA SER A 36 -0.02 16.96 6.24
C SER A 36 -0.30 18.46 6.20
N PRO A 37 0.27 19.26 7.12
CA PRO A 37 0.15 20.72 7.07
C PRO A 37 0.61 21.33 5.74
N ASP A 38 1.54 20.66 5.05
CA ASP A 38 2.08 21.07 3.75
C ASP A 38 1.20 20.65 2.56
N GLY A 39 0.11 19.91 2.82
CA GLY A 39 -0.83 19.42 1.82
C GLY A 39 -1.08 17.91 1.91
N VAL A 40 -1.96 17.43 1.03
CA VAL A 40 -2.28 16.00 0.90
C VAL A 40 -1.29 15.35 -0.07
N CYS A 41 -0.61 14.30 0.38
CA CYS A 41 0.23 13.44 -0.43
C CYS A 41 -0.53 12.17 -0.76
N GLU A 42 -0.81 11.93 -2.03
CA GLU A 42 -1.46 10.71 -2.53
C GLU A 42 -0.52 9.97 -3.49
N ARG A 43 -0.36 8.66 -3.29
CA ARG A 43 0.51 7.82 -4.11
C ARG A 43 -0.08 6.44 -4.32
N THR A 44 0.06 5.94 -5.56
CA THR A 44 -0.28 4.57 -5.92
C THR A 44 0.96 3.87 -6.44
N PHE A 45 1.23 2.67 -5.93
CA PHE A 45 2.33 1.85 -6.39
C PHE A 45 2.02 0.37 -6.28
N ALA A 46 2.61 -0.43 -7.17
CA ALA A 46 2.51 -1.88 -7.11
C ALA A 46 3.62 -2.43 -6.21
N HIS A 47 3.27 -3.36 -5.33
CA HIS A 47 4.24 -4.13 -4.58
C HIS A 47 5.04 -5.02 -5.54
N CYS A 48 6.38 -5.00 -5.42
CA CYS A 48 7.27 -5.65 -6.38
C CYS A 48 7.26 -7.19 -6.27
N ARG A 49 6.89 -7.73 -5.11
CA ARG A 49 6.86 -9.18 -4.84
C ARG A 49 5.53 -9.81 -5.27
N THR A 50 5.63 -10.99 -5.90
CA THR A 50 4.49 -11.88 -6.12
C THR A 50 4.40 -12.88 -4.97
N HIS A 51 3.20 -13.10 -4.45
CA HIS A 51 2.88 -14.04 -3.38
C HIS A 51 2.05 -15.22 -3.90
N ALA A 52 2.06 -16.35 -3.18
CA ALA A 52 1.30 -17.53 -3.58
C ALA A 52 -0.20 -17.36 -3.37
N THR A 53 -0.61 -16.60 -2.34
CA THR A 53 -2.02 -16.38 -2.00
C THR A 53 -2.39 -14.89 -2.01
N GLU A 54 -3.68 -14.61 -2.27
CA GLU A 54 -4.23 -13.26 -2.17
C GLU A 54 -4.05 -12.67 -0.77
N ARG A 55 -4.24 -13.50 0.28
CA ARG A 55 -4.13 -13.06 1.67
C ARG A 55 -2.73 -12.57 2.02
N GLU A 56 -1.70 -13.28 1.57
CA GLU A 56 -0.31 -12.89 1.78
C GLU A 56 0.01 -11.59 1.04
N ALA A 57 -0.41 -11.48 -0.23
CA ALA A 57 -0.25 -10.25 -1.01
C ALA A 57 -0.94 -9.06 -0.34
N ALA A 58 -2.15 -9.24 0.19
CA ALA A 58 -2.90 -8.19 0.87
C ALA A 58 -2.24 -7.72 2.17
N ILE A 59 -1.84 -8.66 3.04
CA ILE A 59 -1.17 -8.33 4.32
C ILE A 59 0.16 -7.63 4.07
N ASP A 60 0.94 -8.12 3.10
CA ASP A 60 2.23 -7.52 2.76
C ASP A 60 2.06 -6.15 2.10
N GLY A 61 1.01 -5.97 1.29
CA GLY A 61 0.62 -4.69 0.75
C GLY A 61 0.29 -3.65 1.81
N LEU A 62 -0.53 -4.03 2.81
CA LEU A 62 -0.86 -3.15 3.94
C LEU A 62 0.39 -2.76 4.73
N ARG A 63 1.27 -3.72 5.03
CA ARG A 63 2.54 -3.45 5.72
C ARG A 63 3.42 -2.50 4.95
N THR A 64 3.56 -2.72 3.64
CA THR A 64 4.36 -1.84 2.77
C THR A 64 3.81 -0.42 2.77
N GLY A 65 2.49 -0.26 2.66
CA GLY A 65 1.85 1.06 2.71
C GLY A 65 2.04 1.76 4.05
N MET A 66 1.88 1.05 5.17
CA MET A 66 2.13 1.61 6.51
C MET A 66 3.59 2.06 6.68
N THR A 67 4.55 1.24 6.27
CA THR A 67 5.98 1.60 6.31
C THR A 67 6.26 2.84 5.48
N TRP A 68 5.64 2.97 4.30
CA TRP A 68 5.79 4.16 3.46
C TRP A 68 5.27 5.42 4.18
N ILE A 69 4.09 5.34 4.82
CA ILE A 69 3.52 6.45 5.61
C ILE A 69 4.47 6.84 6.75
N GLU A 70 4.99 5.86 7.49
CA GLU A 70 5.93 6.10 8.59
C GLU A 70 7.21 6.79 8.12
N MET A 71 7.79 6.33 7.02
CA MET A 71 8.98 6.94 6.42
C MET A 71 8.70 8.35 5.88
N LYS A 72 7.54 8.58 5.27
CA LYS A 72 7.13 9.92 4.79
C LYS A 72 6.93 10.88 5.95
N LYS A 73 6.27 10.46 7.03
CA LYS A 73 6.12 11.25 8.28
C LYS A 73 7.45 11.56 8.94
N SER A 74 8.41 10.64 8.86
CA SER A 74 9.76 10.80 9.42
C SER A 74 10.70 11.62 8.53
N ASN A 75 10.21 12.19 7.41
CA ASN A 75 11.02 12.86 6.39
C ASN A 75 12.23 12.02 5.93
N THR A 76 12.12 10.69 5.96
CA THR A 76 13.22 9.78 5.55
C THR A 76 13.52 9.92 4.07
N PHE A 77 12.54 10.34 3.27
CA PHE A 77 12.72 10.67 1.87
C PHE A 77 11.90 11.90 1.47
N THR A 78 12.46 12.71 0.57
CA THR A 78 11.78 13.80 -0.14
C THR A 78 11.40 13.32 -1.54
N VAL A 79 10.27 12.62 -1.66
CA VAL A 79 9.60 12.30 -2.95
C VAL A 79 8.21 12.88 -3.03
#